data_AF-A0A135HYM2-F1
#
_entry.id   AF-A0A135HYM2-F1
#
_cell.length_a   1.000
_cell.length_b   1.000
_cell.length_c   1.000
_cell.angle_alpha   90.00
_cell.angle_beta   90.00
_cell.angle_gamma   90.00
#
_symmetry.space_group_name_H-M   'P 1'
#
loop_
_entity.id
_entity.type
_entity.pdbx_description
1 polymer ?
#
loop_
_entity_poly.entity_id
_entity_poly.type
_entity_poly.pdbx_seq_one_letter_code
_entity_poly.pdbx_strand_id
1 'polypeptide(L)'
;MVQKDIFMAIKDLLGFEKFLTPVLVKIVYWLGVIGVIGSAIVTFATAFSQTGGASQMIGAILMLIGGLIVWRVLCESTILIFRIYDRLTEIRDQGRAQR
;
A
#
# COMPACT_ATOMS: atom_id res chain seq x y z
N MET A 1 16.77 -21.78 6.82
CA MET A 1 15.37 -21.96 7.28
C MET A 1 14.46 -20.93 6.63
N VAL A 2 14.78 -19.63 6.73
CA VAL A 2 14.04 -18.47 6.17
C VAL A 2 13.57 -18.58 4.70
N GLN A 3 14.32 -19.27 3.83
CA GLN A 3 13.98 -19.31 2.40
C GLN A 3 12.82 -20.25 2.03
N LYS A 4 12.55 -21.27 2.86
CA LYS A 4 11.41 -22.18 2.65
C LYS A 4 10.09 -21.52 2.98
N ASP A 5 10.07 -20.68 4.03
CA ASP A 5 8.87 -19.97 4.48
C ASP A 5 8.39 -18.96 3.43
N ILE A 6 9.35 -18.27 2.80
CA ILE A 6 9.09 -17.34 1.69
C ILE A 6 8.52 -18.10 0.49
N PHE A 7 9.08 -19.26 0.13
CA PHE A 7 8.61 -20.03 -1.03
C PHE A 7 7.21 -20.61 -0.82
N MET A 8 6.89 -21.06 0.39
CA MET A 8 5.56 -21.57 0.75
C MET A 8 4.52 -20.44 0.78
N ALA A 9 4.89 -19.27 1.31
CA ALA A 9 4.06 -18.07 1.26
C ALA A 9 3.84 -17.57 -0.19
N ILE A 10 4.85 -17.60 -1.05
CA ILE A 10 4.72 -17.23 -2.48
C ILE A 10 3.78 -18.19 -3.21
N LYS A 11 3.81 -19.49 -2.90
CA LYS A 11 2.93 -20.48 -3.53
C LYS A 11 1.45 -20.27 -3.16
N ASP A 12 1.16 -19.94 -1.89
CA ASP A 12 -0.18 -19.53 -1.44
C ASP A 12 -0.58 -18.15 -2.00
N LEU A 13 0.40 -17.25 -2.23
CA LEU A 13 0.16 -15.97 -2.89
C LEU A 13 -0.08 -16.11 -4.40
N LEU A 14 0.33 -17.20 -5.05
CA LEU A 14 0.08 -17.43 -6.48
C LEU A 14 -1.15 -18.31 -6.72
N GLY A 15 -1.67 -18.95 -5.68
CA GLY A 15 -2.96 -19.62 -5.68
C GLY A 15 -4.08 -18.58 -5.65
N PHE A 16 -4.68 -18.28 -6.81
CA PHE A 16 -5.85 -17.41 -6.99
C PHE A 16 -7.14 -17.92 -6.30
N GLU A 17 -7.04 -18.80 -5.30
CA GLU A 17 -8.17 -19.46 -4.63
C GLU A 17 -8.86 -18.59 -3.57
N LYS A 18 -8.19 -17.54 -3.08
CA LYS A 18 -8.79 -16.50 -2.21
C LYS A 18 -8.46 -15.13 -2.76
N PHE A 19 -9.31 -14.14 -2.50
CA PHE A 19 -9.06 -12.74 -2.87
C PHE A 19 -7.66 -12.32 -2.43
N LEU A 20 -6.75 -12.36 -3.39
CA LEU A 20 -5.32 -12.12 -3.20
C LEU A 20 -5.02 -10.63 -3.00
N THR A 21 -5.90 -9.81 -3.56
CA THR A 21 -5.77 -8.36 -3.63
C THR A 21 -5.61 -7.68 -2.27
N PRO A 22 -6.41 -7.98 -1.22
CA PRO A 22 -6.23 -7.33 0.08
C PRO A 22 -4.88 -7.65 0.75
N VAL A 23 -4.27 -8.81 0.47
CA VAL A 23 -2.93 -9.15 0.99
C VAL A 23 -1.85 -8.46 0.15
N LEU A 24 -1.97 -8.50 -1.17
CA LEU A 24 -1.03 -7.85 -2.09
C LEU A 24 -0.97 -6.33 -1.87
N VAL A 25 -2.12 -5.67 -1.65
CA VAL A 25 -2.18 -4.23 -1.37
C VAL A 25 -1.46 -3.87 -0.07
N LYS A 26 -1.44 -4.75 0.95
CA LYS A 26 -0.65 -4.51 2.18
C LYS A 26 0.85 -4.52 1.93
N ILE A 27 1.34 -5.41 1.06
CA ILE A 27 2.76 -5.47 0.68
C ILE A 27 3.13 -4.20 -0.10
N VAL A 28 2.30 -3.83 -1.09
CA VAL A 28 2.47 -2.61 -1.87
C VAL A 28 2.42 -1.37 -1.00
N TYR A 29 1.54 -1.32 0.01
CA TYR A 29 1.46 -0.21 0.95
C TYR A 29 2.80 0.06 1.63
N TRP A 30 3.43 -0.97 2.20
CA TRP A 30 4.74 -0.83 2.85
C TRP A 30 5.84 -0.43 1.87
N LEU A 31 5.85 -1.01 0.67
CA LEU A 31 6.80 -0.62 -0.39
C LEU A 31 6.65 0.86 -0.78
N GLY A 32 5.42 1.35 -0.93
CA GLY A 32 5.17 2.76 -1.25
C GLY A 32 5.51 3.70 -0.11
N VAL A 33 5.28 3.32 1.15
CA VAL A 33 5.72 4.10 2.32
C VAL A 33 7.25 4.24 2.32
N ILE A 34 7.98 3.13 2.09
CA ILE A 34 9.44 3.15 1.97
C ILE A 34 9.87 4.03 0.78
N GLY A 35 9.17 3.96 -0.34
CA GLY A 35 9.43 4.80 -1.52
C GLY A 35 9.25 6.29 -1.24
N VAL A 36 8.15 6.70 -0.59
CA VAL A 36 7.88 8.10 -0.22
C VAL A 36 8.95 8.59 0.75
N ILE A 37 9.25 7.83 1.81
CA ILE A 37 10.29 8.19 2.78
C ILE A 37 11.67 8.29 2.10
N GLY A 38 12.02 7.33 1.25
CA GLY A 38 13.28 7.33 0.50
C GLY A 38 13.40 8.55 -0.42
N SER A 39 12.35 8.87 -1.17
CA SER A 39 12.32 10.05 -2.05
C SER A 39 12.48 11.35 -1.28
N ALA A 40 11.88 11.45 -0.10
CA ALA A 40 12.00 12.62 0.75
C ALA A 40 13.40 12.77 1.35
N ILE A 41 14.04 11.67 1.78
CA ILE A 41 15.43 11.69 2.26
C ILE A 41 16.37 12.16 1.15
N VAL A 42 16.23 11.64 -0.07
CA VAL A 42 17.03 12.07 -1.23
C VAL A 42 16.81 13.56 -1.50
N THR A 43 15.56 14.02 -1.53
CA THR A 43 15.23 15.43 -1.75
C THR A 43 15.82 16.31 -0.64
N PHE A 44 15.76 15.86 0.62
CA PHE A 44 16.33 16.57 1.76
C PHE A 44 17.86 16.65 1.68
N ALA A 45 18.53 15.58 1.27
CA ALA A 45 19.97 15.57 1.04
C ALA A 45 20.38 16.55 -0.07
N THR A 46 19.61 16.62 -1.16
CA THR A 46 19.87 17.58 -2.25
C THR A 46 19.62 19.04 -1.84
N ALA A 47 18.75 19.28 -0.84
CA ALA A 47 18.45 20.62 -0.36
C ALA A 47 19.63 21.29 0.36
N PHE A 48 20.62 20.53 0.85
CA PHE A 48 21.86 21.06 1.44
C PHE A 48 23.00 21.25 0.41
N SER A 49 22.79 20.91 -0.86
CA SER A 49 23.79 21.12 -1.91
C SER A 49 23.88 22.59 -2.35
N GLN A 50 24.91 22.98 -3.11
CA GLN A 50 25.05 24.35 -3.63
C GLN A 50 23.88 24.83 -4.51
N THR A 51 23.12 23.89 -5.08
CA THR A 51 21.89 24.13 -5.86
C THR A 51 20.62 24.11 -5.01
N GLY A 52 20.74 23.74 -3.74
CA GLY A 52 19.63 23.61 -2.80
C GLY A 52 19.23 24.91 -2.14
N GLY A 53 17.95 25.02 -1.75
CA GLY A 53 17.43 26.20 -1.08
C GLY A 53 16.22 25.92 -0.19
N ALA A 54 15.77 26.94 0.54
CA ALA A 54 14.65 26.85 1.48
C ALA A 54 13.34 26.35 0.82
N SER A 55 13.12 26.68 -0.46
CA SER A 55 11.99 26.19 -1.25
C SER A 55 11.97 24.67 -1.40
N GLN A 56 13.15 24.05 -1.55
CA GLN A 56 13.32 22.61 -1.70
C GLN A 56 13.09 21.87 -0.39
N MET A 57 13.49 22.45 0.76
CA MET A 57 13.18 21.90 2.08
C MET A 57 11.68 21.92 2.36
N ILE A 58 11.00 23.03 2.06
CA ILE A 58 9.54 23.14 2.21
C ILE A 58 8.84 22.14 1.28
N GLY A 59 9.31 22.03 0.03
CA GLY A 59 8.81 21.05 -0.93
C GLY A 59 8.97 19.60 -0.45
N ALA A 60 10.12 19.25 0.14
CA ALA A 60 10.37 17.91 0.68
C ALA A 60 9.41 17.56 1.82
N ILE A 61 9.15 18.51 2.74
CA ILE A 61 8.21 18.31 3.86
C ILE A 61 6.78 18.16 3.34
N LEU A 62 6.36 19.02 2.41
CA LEU A 62 5.04 18.93 1.77
C LEU A 62 4.86 17.62 1.01
N MET A 63 5.89 17.18 0.28
CA MET A 63 5.88 15.90 -0.43
C MET A 63 5.80 14.72 0.54
N LEU A 64 6.50 14.77 1.68
CA LEU A 64 6.45 13.71 2.68
C LEU A 64 5.04 13.56 3.25
N ILE A 65 4.46 14.66 3.72
CA ILE A 65 3.15 14.68 4.36
C ILE A 65 2.07 14.38 3.32
N GLY A 66 2.05 15.13 2.22
CA GLY A 66 1.07 14.97 1.15
C GLY A 66 1.17 13.60 0.47
N GLY A 67 2.38 13.14 0.17
CA GLY A 67 2.65 11.84 -0.42
C GLY A 67 2.19 10.69 0.47
N LEU A 68 2.47 10.73 1.77
CA LEU A 68 1.98 9.72 2.72
C LEU A 68 0.47 9.70 2.84
N ILE A 69 -0.17 10.88 2.91
CA ILE A 69 -1.64 10.99 3.03
C ILE A 69 -2.31 10.45 1.76
N VAL A 70 -1.89 10.93 0.58
CA VAL A 70 -2.46 10.48 -0.70
C VAL A 70 -2.25 8.98 -0.87
N TRP A 71 -1.06 8.47 -0.57
CA TRP A 71 -0.76 7.03 -0.64
C TRP A 71 -1.65 6.21 0.30
N ARG A 72 -1.84 6.68 1.54
CA ARG A 72 -2.76 6.07 2.52
C ARG A 72 -4.17 5.97 1.98
N VAL A 73 -4.72 7.09 1.49
CA VAL A 73 -6.10 7.17 1.00
C VAL A 73 -6.30 6.24 -0.21
N LEU A 74 -5.37 6.21 -1.16
CA LEU A 74 -5.48 5.34 -2.34
C LEU A 74 -5.44 3.84 -1.97
N CYS A 75 -4.50 3.46 -1.10
CA CYS A 75 -4.38 2.07 -0.64
C CYS A 75 -5.61 1.63 0.17
N GLU A 76 -6.08 2.50 1.07
CA GLU A 76 -7.26 2.24 1.91
C GLU A 76 -8.53 2.13 1.07
N SER A 77 -8.72 3.04 0.10
CA SER A 77 -9.85 3.00 -0.83
C SER A 77 -9.87 1.71 -1.65
N THR A 78 -8.70 1.24 -2.10
CA THR A 78 -8.57 -0.03 -2.83
C THR A 78 -9.01 -1.21 -1.96
N ILE A 79 -8.50 -1.31 -0.72
CA ILE A 79 -8.88 -2.38 0.22
C ILE A 79 -10.38 -2.31 0.56
N LEU A 80 -10.90 -1.10 0.76
CA LEU A 80 -12.29 -0.85 1.11
C LEU A 80 -13.24 -1.41 0.04
N ILE A 81 -12.95 -1.18 -1.25
CA ILE A 81 -13.76 -1.70 -2.36
C ILE A 81 -13.81 -3.23 -2.34
N PHE A 82 -12.67 -3.90 -2.16
CA PHE A 82 -12.65 -5.36 -2.05
C PHE A 82 -13.44 -5.86 -0.84
N ARG A 83 -13.32 -5.18 0.32
CA ARG A 83 -14.12 -5.52 1.50
C ARG A 83 -15.62 -5.35 1.26
N ILE A 84 -16.04 -4.31 0.53
CA ILE A 84 -17.45 -4.11 0.19
C ILE A 84 -17.95 -5.27 -0.70
N TYR A 85 -17.16 -5.69 -1.68
CA TYR A 85 -17.49 -6.82 -2.54
C TYR A 85 -17.68 -8.13 -1.76
N ASP A 86 -16.79 -8.41 -0.81
CA ASP A 86 -16.88 -9.59 0.06
C ASP A 86 -18.16 -9.56 0.90
N ARG A 87 -18.50 -8.41 1.49
CA ARG A 87 -19.73 -8.23 2.28
C ARG A 87 -21.00 -8.40 1.44
N LEU A 88 -21.03 -7.89 0.21
CA LEU A 88 -22.15 -8.09 -0.70
C LEU A 88 -22.34 -9.57 -1.06
N THR A 89 -21.23 -10.29 -1.27
CA THR A 89 -21.26 -11.73 -1.55
C THR A 89 -21.83 -12.50 -0.36
N GLU A 90 -21.44 -12.15 0.86
CA GLU A 90 -21.93 -12.76 2.10
C GLU A 90 -23.45 -12.56 2.30
N ILE A 91 -23.97 -11.36 2.06
CA ILE A 91 -25.42 -11.06 2.16
C ILE A 91 -26.21 -11.85 1.11
N ARG A 92 -25.69 -11.97 -0.12
CA ARG A 92 -26.33 -12.74 -1.20
C ARG A 92 -26.49 -14.20 -0.83
N ASP A 93 -25.47 -14.80 -0.22
CA ASP A 93 -25.48 -16.22 0.13
C ASP A 93 -26.39 -16.50 1.35
N GLN A 94 -26.45 -15.58 2.31
CA GLN A 94 -27.41 -15.64 3.42
C GLN A 94 -28.87 -15.61 2.94
N GLY A 95 -29.20 -14.75 1.96
CA GLY A 95 -30.54 -14.68 1.38
C GLY A 95 -30.96 -15.92 0.59
N ARG A 96 -30.00 -16.73 0.11
CA ARG A 96 -30.27 -18.02 -0.54
C ARG A 96 -30.47 -19.16 0.45
N ALA A 97 -29.77 -19.14 1.59
CA ALA A 97 -29.92 -20.17 2.62
C ALA A 97 -31.28 -20.11 3.36
N GLN A 98 -31.99 -18.97 3.27
CA GLN A 98 -33.33 -18.80 3.85
C GLN A 98 -34.49 -19.20 2.92
N ARG A 99 -34.21 -19.59 1.67
CA ARG A 99 -35.21 -20.09 0.70
C ARG A 99 -35.05 -21.58 0.49
#